data_AF-A0A4U0UXN8-F1
#
_entry.id   AF-A0A4U0UXN8-F1
#
_cell.length_a   1.000
_cell.length_b   1.000
_cell.length_c   1.000
_cell.angle_alpha   90.00
_cell.angle_beta   90.00
_cell.angle_gamma   90.00
#
_symmetry.space_group_name_H-M   'P 1'
#
loop_
_entity.id
_entity.type
_entity.pdbx_description
1 polymer ?
#
loop_
_entity_poly.entity_id
_entity_poly.type
_entity_poly.pdbx_seq_one_letter_code
_entity_poly.pdbx_strand_id
1 'polypeptide(L)'
;MPTAFKTDRYAFRFTYAKALAMSDPVTRPLIEPEGVMISWYGPDRKIVLYPTSGNTLLNFVCIHPASASGDSDDYNKTASKAQLLEVYADFHPVVLKLLDKVAEDQVSLYPLYDMKQLPTFVSGRMALVGDAAHPFTPHLAQGGAMAIEDGLSVGTMLPLGTLPDEVESRLQLYNYARYERASAIQDHDEYYASRKILRDHLDKHLGSEPRWRSPLGFGLLQGPRQDLLGRSHRESLRQSTSKDASIRFTTSAAVLRCLFPSDCYSFKTRNTVQFATLTLQTLDRLAWLGGGGYSLLAFYIHGVCYQQEDGKLVEGKYCPVMVENLADPIITGREELGIPKVFSDIDIRRSGTSLRATVAWRGTTWAELHWSKLSAPETPGPSPTPFTIPEDLLVHKYIPSSGKSGVADADYPVLIRTKPESSRIVSRQECPPEKASFSFVDAGVKALPTLSNIAEALAEVPVYSIVSASVVEKEGVSDFSDVTALR
;
A
#
# COMPACT_ATOMS: atom_id res chain seq x y z
N MET A 1 36.16 -13.96 -18.22
CA MET A 1 36.17 -14.13 -16.76
C MET A 1 35.19 -13.13 -16.17
N PRO A 2 34.45 -13.47 -15.11
CA PRO A 2 33.71 -12.48 -14.32
C PRO A 2 34.64 -11.32 -13.92
N THR A 3 34.17 -10.09 -14.05
CA THR A 3 34.89 -8.89 -13.62
C THR A 3 34.10 -8.24 -12.50
N ALA A 4 34.80 -7.78 -11.46
CA ALA A 4 34.18 -6.96 -10.43
C ALA A 4 33.58 -5.69 -11.07
N PHE A 5 32.40 -5.32 -10.62
CA PHE A 5 31.71 -4.10 -11.01
C PHE A 5 31.33 -3.32 -9.76
N LYS A 6 31.42 -1.99 -9.87
CA LYS A 6 31.09 -1.08 -8.79
C LYS A 6 29.58 -1.07 -8.57
N THR A 7 29.13 -1.14 -7.32
CA THR A 7 27.71 -1.01 -6.97
C THR A 7 27.34 0.46 -6.77
N ASP A 8 26.05 0.75 -6.58
CA ASP A 8 25.57 2.08 -6.21
C ASP A 8 25.73 2.38 -4.71
N ARG A 9 26.63 1.66 -4.02
CA ARG A 9 26.71 1.62 -2.55
C ARG A 9 28.11 1.89 -2.04
N TYR A 10 28.17 2.69 -0.99
CA TYR A 10 29.40 3.13 -0.35
C TYR A 10 29.34 2.80 1.13
N ALA A 11 30.49 2.63 1.77
CA ALA A 11 30.60 2.40 3.20
C ALA A 11 31.55 3.41 3.84
N PHE A 12 31.05 4.18 4.81
CA PHE A 12 31.95 4.82 5.77
C PHE A 12 32.48 3.76 6.72
N ARG A 13 33.79 3.76 6.97
CA ARG A 13 34.45 2.86 7.92
C ARG A 13 35.35 3.66 8.84
N PHE A 14 35.25 3.35 10.12
CA PHE A 14 36.08 3.97 11.16
C PHE A 14 36.03 3.11 12.41
N THR A 15 36.99 3.35 13.30
CA THR A 15 37.03 2.75 14.63
C THR A 15 37.34 3.80 15.67
N TYR A 16 36.84 3.64 16.90
CA TYR A 16 37.27 4.46 18.03
C TYR A 16 37.24 3.68 19.34
N ALA A 17 37.89 4.20 20.38
CA ALA A 17 37.94 3.57 21.70
C ALA A 17 36.55 3.44 22.34
N LYS A 18 36.15 2.23 22.73
CA LYS A 18 34.84 1.94 23.36
C LYS A 18 34.57 2.84 24.57
N ALA A 19 35.61 3.21 25.31
CA ALA A 19 35.56 4.11 26.45
C ALA A 19 34.87 5.47 26.14
N LEU A 20 34.99 6.00 24.92
CA LEU A 20 34.37 7.27 24.50
C LEU A 20 32.83 7.17 24.41
N ALA A 21 32.31 5.99 24.07
CA ALA A 21 30.87 5.72 24.06
C ALA A 21 30.38 5.25 25.44
N MET A 22 31.23 4.62 26.25
CA MET A 22 30.91 4.24 27.64
C MET A 22 30.79 5.46 28.57
N SER A 23 31.56 6.52 28.33
CA SER A 23 31.54 7.71 29.19
C SER A 23 30.24 8.51 29.08
N ASP A 24 29.50 8.38 27.98
CA ASP A 24 28.25 9.10 27.72
C ASP A 24 27.04 8.25 28.18
N PRO A 25 26.24 8.74 29.14
CA PRO A 25 25.07 8.02 29.65
C PRO A 25 24.03 7.64 28.58
N VAL A 26 23.98 8.35 27.46
CA VAL A 26 23.01 8.09 26.38
C VAL A 26 23.45 6.94 25.49
N THR A 27 24.76 6.83 25.21
CA THR A 27 25.29 5.77 24.35
C THR A 27 25.73 4.53 25.13
N ARG A 28 26.03 4.66 26.43
CA ARG A 28 26.48 3.57 27.30
C ARG A 28 25.57 2.33 27.26
N PRO A 29 24.23 2.43 27.43
CA PRO A 29 23.38 1.24 27.51
C PRO A 29 23.43 0.37 26.26
N LEU A 30 23.72 0.97 25.10
CA LEU A 30 23.83 0.25 23.83
C LEU A 30 25.12 -0.56 23.75
N ILE A 31 26.22 -0.03 24.27
CA ILE A 31 27.56 -0.58 24.04
C ILE A 31 28.14 -1.26 25.28
N GLU A 32 27.51 -1.13 26.45
CA GLU A 32 27.91 -1.81 27.68
C GLU A 32 28.02 -3.34 27.53
N PRO A 33 27.06 -4.04 26.89
CA PRO A 33 27.18 -5.47 26.63
C PRO A 33 28.47 -5.83 25.87
N GLU A 34 29.13 -6.91 26.29
CA GLU A 34 30.36 -7.37 25.65
C GLU A 34 30.07 -8.34 24.50
N GLY A 35 30.89 -8.27 23.44
CA GLY A 35 30.78 -9.19 22.30
C GLY A 35 29.51 -9.04 21.45
N VAL A 36 28.74 -7.97 21.64
CA VAL A 36 27.48 -7.74 20.93
C VAL A 36 27.72 -6.99 19.62
N MET A 37 27.22 -7.54 18.51
CA MET A 37 27.06 -6.82 17.25
C MET A 37 25.69 -6.15 17.24
N ILE A 38 25.67 -4.87 16.86
CA ILE A 38 24.44 -4.07 16.75
C ILE A 38 24.28 -3.62 15.31
N SER A 39 23.07 -3.67 14.79
CA SER A 39 22.75 -3.19 13.45
C SER A 39 21.53 -2.28 13.48
N TRP A 40 21.62 -1.15 12.80
CA TRP A 40 20.49 -0.26 12.53
C TRP A 40 20.15 -0.29 11.05
N TYR A 41 18.86 -0.36 10.74
CA TYR A 41 18.33 -0.47 9.39
C TYR A 41 17.46 0.75 9.10
N GLY A 42 17.81 1.49 8.05
CA GLY A 42 16.95 2.47 7.40
C GLY A 42 16.37 1.90 6.10
N PRO A 43 15.52 2.68 5.39
CA PRO A 43 14.94 2.25 4.12
C PRO A 43 15.97 1.96 3.03
N ASP A 44 17.10 2.68 3.07
CA ASP A 44 18.17 2.67 2.06
C ASP A 44 19.58 2.71 2.67
N ARG A 45 19.72 2.64 4.00
CA ARG A 45 20.99 2.78 4.72
C ARG A 45 21.08 1.75 5.83
N LYS A 46 22.30 1.30 6.15
CA LYS A 46 22.56 0.35 7.24
C LYS A 46 23.79 0.75 8.03
N ILE A 47 23.73 0.61 9.34
CA ILE A 47 24.90 0.75 10.21
C ILE A 47 25.14 -0.59 10.90
N VAL A 48 26.38 -1.06 10.88
CA VAL A 48 26.85 -2.21 11.65
C VAL A 48 27.92 -1.74 12.62
N LEU A 49 27.74 -2.06 13.90
CA LEU A 49 28.68 -1.82 14.99
C LEU A 49 29.05 -3.15 15.64
N TYR A 50 30.33 -3.36 15.92
CA TYR A 50 30.78 -4.46 16.76
C TYR A 50 32.11 -4.14 17.46
N PRO A 51 32.34 -4.72 18.65
CA PRO A 51 33.60 -4.58 19.36
C PRO A 51 34.74 -5.38 18.70
N THR A 52 35.95 -4.87 18.77
CA THR A 52 37.20 -5.52 18.33
C THR A 52 38.30 -5.34 19.38
N SER A 53 39.46 -5.97 19.18
CA SER A 53 40.63 -5.87 20.08
C SER A 53 40.29 -6.15 21.55
N GLY A 54 39.66 -7.29 21.82
CA GLY A 54 39.27 -7.66 23.18
C GLY A 54 38.24 -6.71 23.81
N ASN A 55 37.28 -6.23 23.01
CA ASN A 55 36.21 -5.33 23.44
C ASN A 55 36.64 -3.88 23.75
N THR A 56 37.85 -3.48 23.33
CA THR A 56 38.39 -2.13 23.62
C THR A 56 38.13 -1.11 22.51
N LEU A 57 37.96 -1.55 21.27
CA LEU A 57 37.64 -0.71 20.12
C LEU A 57 36.24 -1.03 19.58
N LEU A 58 35.52 -0.01 19.13
CA LEU A 58 34.28 -0.17 18.36
C LEU A 58 34.59 0.02 16.89
N ASN A 59 34.22 -0.95 16.05
CA ASN A 59 34.30 -0.85 14.60
C ASN A 59 32.93 -0.51 14.02
N PHE A 60 32.91 0.42 13.07
CA PHE A 60 31.71 0.86 12.36
C PHE A 60 31.80 0.59 10.87
N VAL A 61 30.69 0.13 10.30
CA VAL A 61 30.47 0.06 8.85
C VAL A 61 29.11 0.70 8.57
N CYS A 62 29.13 1.86 7.92
CA CYS A 62 27.93 2.63 7.62
C CYS A 62 27.69 2.65 6.11
N ILE A 63 26.80 1.78 5.66
CA ILE A 63 26.45 1.55 4.25
C ILE A 63 25.34 2.51 3.81
N HIS A 64 25.52 3.13 2.65
CA HIS A 64 24.63 4.16 2.10
C HIS A 64 24.71 4.21 0.57
N PRO A 65 23.74 4.84 -0.12
CA PRO A 65 23.82 5.10 -1.55
C PRO A 65 25.01 6.01 -1.91
N ALA A 66 25.72 5.70 -2.99
CA ALA A 66 26.85 6.48 -3.49
C ALA A 66 26.51 7.97 -3.72
N SER A 67 25.27 8.24 -4.16
CA SER A 67 24.74 9.59 -4.39
C SER A 67 24.71 10.45 -3.12
N ALA A 68 24.70 9.84 -1.92
CA ALA A 68 24.65 10.58 -0.66
C ALA A 68 26.03 11.09 -0.20
N SER A 69 27.14 10.50 -0.69
CA SER A 69 28.51 10.90 -0.30
C SER A 69 29.41 11.33 -1.47
N GLY A 70 28.84 11.39 -2.66
CA GLY A 70 29.52 11.76 -3.90
C GLY A 70 30.31 10.60 -4.49
N ASP A 71 29.99 10.27 -5.74
CA ASP A 71 30.61 9.18 -6.48
C ASP A 71 32.10 9.47 -6.76
N SER A 72 32.95 8.45 -6.61
CA SER A 72 34.40 8.53 -6.83
C SER A 72 35.00 7.13 -6.98
N ASP A 73 35.92 6.94 -7.93
CA ASP A 73 36.65 5.67 -8.11
C ASP A 73 37.93 5.58 -7.23
N ASP A 74 38.20 6.61 -6.41
CA ASP A 74 39.35 6.61 -5.51
C ASP A 74 39.11 5.73 -4.27
N TYR A 75 39.90 4.66 -4.16
CA TYR A 75 39.84 3.68 -3.07
C TYR A 75 40.46 4.20 -1.75
N ASN A 76 41.21 5.31 -1.80
CA ASN A 76 41.81 5.95 -0.61
C ASN A 76 41.01 7.17 -0.14
N LYS A 77 39.79 7.36 -0.64
CA LYS A 77 38.95 8.51 -0.30
C LYS A 77 38.61 8.50 1.19
N THR A 78 38.78 9.66 1.82
CA THR A 78 38.26 9.93 3.16
C THR A 78 37.00 10.78 3.07
N ALA A 79 36.22 10.79 4.15
CA ALA A 79 35.07 11.64 4.32
C ALA A 79 35.20 12.43 5.62
N SER A 80 34.49 13.54 5.72
CA SER A 80 34.40 14.28 6.99
C SER A 80 33.35 13.66 7.89
N LYS A 81 33.47 13.90 9.20
CA LYS A 81 32.40 13.57 10.15
C LYS A 81 31.10 14.28 9.80
N ALA A 82 31.19 15.55 9.37
CA ALA A 82 30.03 16.33 8.97
C ALA A 82 29.24 15.62 7.85
N GLN A 83 29.93 15.09 6.84
CA GLN A 83 29.29 14.32 5.76
C GLN A 83 28.65 13.02 6.28
N LEU A 84 29.34 12.30 7.18
CA LEU A 84 28.76 11.13 7.85
C LEU A 84 27.46 11.48 8.59
N LEU A 85 27.45 12.54 9.39
CA LEU A 85 26.26 12.95 10.15
C LEU A 85 25.13 13.44 9.25
N GLU A 86 25.44 14.14 8.16
CA GLU A 86 24.45 14.57 7.15
C GLU A 86 23.79 13.35 6.47
N VAL A 87 24.60 12.38 6.04
CA VAL A 87 24.12 11.14 5.39
C VAL A 87 23.25 10.30 6.32
N TYR A 88 23.31 10.47 7.65
CA TYR A 88 22.51 9.71 8.61
C TYR A 88 21.56 10.57 9.44
N ALA A 89 21.30 11.83 9.04
CA ALA A 89 20.61 12.84 9.86
C ALA A 89 19.20 12.45 10.35
N ASP A 90 18.52 11.55 9.65
CA ASP A 90 17.18 11.03 9.97
C ASP A 90 17.19 9.78 10.87
N PHE A 91 18.36 9.25 11.22
CA PHE A 91 18.48 8.15 12.17
C PHE A 91 18.22 8.63 13.60
N HIS A 92 17.87 7.69 14.48
CA HIS A 92 17.54 7.98 15.87
C HIS A 92 18.67 8.78 16.57
N PRO A 93 18.36 9.80 17.40
CA PRO A 93 19.37 10.70 17.99
C PRO A 93 20.51 10.00 18.73
N VAL A 94 20.24 8.83 19.34
CA VAL A 94 21.27 8.04 20.02
C VAL A 94 22.31 7.48 19.04
N VAL A 95 21.90 7.11 17.83
CA VAL A 95 22.81 6.64 16.77
C VAL A 95 23.69 7.79 16.30
N LEU A 96 23.10 8.98 16.07
CA LEU A 96 23.86 10.18 15.71
C LEU A 96 24.93 10.51 16.76
N LYS A 97 24.61 10.40 18.05
CA LYS A 97 25.58 10.57 19.14
C LYS A 97 26.72 9.54 19.15
N LEU A 98 26.48 8.32 18.67
CA LEU A 98 27.54 7.32 18.50
C LEU A 98 28.46 7.71 17.34
N LEU A 99 27.88 8.10 16.20
CA LEU A 99 28.64 8.48 15.00
C LEU A 99 29.48 9.74 15.26
N ASP A 100 28.98 10.71 16.02
CA ASP A 100 29.65 11.98 16.32
C ASP A 100 30.97 11.81 17.13
N LYS A 101 31.19 10.65 17.75
CA LYS A 101 32.39 10.35 18.56
C LYS A 101 33.63 10.01 17.72
N VAL A 102 33.48 9.79 16.41
CA VAL A 102 34.64 9.60 15.51
C VAL A 102 35.48 10.88 15.47
N ALA A 103 36.79 10.76 15.24
CA ALA A 103 37.63 11.94 14.94
C ALA A 103 37.37 12.43 13.51
N GLU A 104 37.55 13.73 13.25
CA GLU A 104 37.22 14.36 11.95
C GLU A 104 37.94 13.73 10.75
N ASP A 105 39.16 13.24 10.95
CA ASP A 105 40.07 12.72 9.94
C ASP A 105 40.12 11.18 9.89
N GLN A 106 39.25 10.49 10.64
CA GLN A 106 39.29 9.03 10.77
C GLN A 106 38.15 8.30 10.06
N VAL A 107 37.43 8.96 9.17
CA VAL A 107 36.37 8.33 8.37
C VAL A 107 36.90 8.00 6.98
N SER A 108 37.10 6.71 6.73
CA SER A 108 37.40 6.20 5.39
C SER A 108 36.10 5.96 4.61
N LEU A 109 36.11 6.19 3.31
CA LEU A 109 34.95 5.99 2.44
C LEU A 109 35.29 4.99 1.33
N TYR A 110 34.63 3.84 1.35
CA TYR A 110 34.90 2.75 0.40
C TYR A 110 33.73 2.56 -0.57
N PRO A 111 33.95 2.60 -1.90
CA PRO A 111 33.00 2.06 -2.85
C PRO A 111 32.86 0.55 -2.64
N LEU A 112 31.63 0.05 -2.69
CA LEU A 112 31.35 -1.38 -2.66
C LEU A 112 31.36 -1.94 -4.09
N TYR A 113 31.91 -3.13 -4.23
CA TYR A 113 31.98 -3.86 -5.50
C TYR A 113 31.25 -5.19 -5.35
N ASP A 114 30.71 -5.65 -6.46
CA ASP A 114 30.12 -6.97 -6.60
C ASP A 114 30.71 -7.65 -7.83
N MET A 115 30.57 -8.96 -7.93
CA MET A 115 31.13 -9.75 -9.01
C MET A 115 30.22 -10.95 -9.29
N LYS A 116 30.05 -11.30 -10.56
CA LYS A 116 29.42 -12.59 -10.89
C LYS A 116 30.27 -13.73 -10.32
N GLN A 117 29.60 -14.76 -9.83
CA GLN A 117 30.26 -15.96 -9.31
C GLN A 117 31.30 -16.49 -10.30
N LEU A 118 32.51 -16.77 -9.81
CA LEU A 118 33.52 -17.48 -10.58
C LEU A 118 33.04 -18.91 -10.84
N PRO A 119 33.36 -19.54 -11.99
CA PRO A 119 32.99 -20.94 -12.23
C PRO A 119 33.79 -21.93 -11.37
N THR A 120 34.95 -21.51 -10.85
CA THR A 120 35.81 -22.28 -9.96
C THR A 120 36.76 -21.34 -9.22
N PHE A 121 37.19 -21.72 -8.02
CA PHE A 121 38.17 -20.99 -7.21
C PHE A 121 39.61 -21.48 -7.43
N VAL A 122 39.82 -22.48 -8.28
CA VAL A 122 41.14 -23.13 -8.44
C VAL A 122 41.56 -23.28 -9.90
N SER A 123 42.87 -23.25 -10.14
CA SER A 123 43.47 -23.49 -11.46
C SER A 123 44.88 -24.07 -11.29
N GLY A 124 45.08 -25.33 -11.67
CA GLY A 124 46.33 -26.06 -11.41
C GLY A 124 46.69 -26.04 -9.93
N ARG A 125 47.82 -25.43 -9.58
CA ARG A 125 48.30 -25.28 -8.19
C ARG A 125 47.95 -23.94 -7.54
N MET A 126 47.05 -23.16 -8.16
CA MET A 126 46.58 -21.88 -7.65
C MET A 126 45.18 -22.03 -7.07
N ALA A 127 44.96 -21.42 -5.90
CA ALA A 127 43.64 -21.24 -5.30
C ALA A 127 43.41 -19.76 -4.98
N LEU A 128 42.20 -19.30 -5.26
CA LEU A 128 41.67 -18.02 -4.79
C LEU A 128 40.92 -18.27 -3.48
N VAL A 129 41.03 -17.35 -2.53
CA VAL A 129 40.36 -17.42 -1.22
C VAL A 129 39.78 -16.05 -0.85
N GLY A 130 38.72 -16.04 -0.04
CA GLY A 130 38.08 -14.80 0.40
C GLY A 130 37.60 -13.93 -0.76
N ASP A 131 37.71 -12.61 -0.62
CA ASP A 131 37.18 -11.64 -1.60
C ASP A 131 37.81 -11.78 -3.01
N ALA A 132 38.98 -12.41 -3.14
CA ALA A 132 39.58 -12.70 -4.45
C ALA A 132 38.81 -13.79 -5.22
N ALA A 133 38.14 -14.70 -4.50
CA ALA A 133 37.30 -15.76 -5.07
C ALA A 133 35.82 -15.38 -5.11
N HIS A 134 35.33 -14.75 -4.06
CA HIS A 134 33.91 -14.49 -3.81
C HIS A 134 33.72 -13.18 -3.01
N PRO A 135 33.91 -12.00 -3.63
CA PRO A 135 33.71 -10.73 -2.93
C PRO A 135 32.26 -10.59 -2.47
N PHE A 136 32.08 -10.13 -1.24
CA PHE A 136 30.76 -9.86 -0.66
C PHE A 136 30.59 -8.39 -0.35
N THR A 137 29.38 -7.91 -0.60
CA THR A 137 28.93 -6.69 0.06
C THR A 137 28.71 -6.99 1.57
N PRO A 138 29.06 -6.08 2.49
CA PRO A 138 29.20 -6.39 3.93
C PRO A 138 27.86 -6.59 4.68
N HIS A 139 26.76 -6.90 4.00
CA HIS A 139 25.42 -6.94 4.60
C HIS A 139 25.23 -8.07 5.61
N LEU A 140 25.77 -9.26 5.33
CA LEU A 140 25.72 -10.39 6.24
C LEU A 140 26.90 -10.44 7.23
N ALA A 141 27.84 -9.49 7.13
CA ALA A 141 29.11 -9.51 7.88
C ALA A 141 29.89 -10.83 7.74
N GLN A 142 29.77 -11.51 6.59
CA GLN A 142 30.35 -12.85 6.37
C GLN A 142 31.68 -12.87 5.62
N GLY A 143 32.12 -11.77 4.98
CA GLY A 143 33.32 -11.83 4.13
C GLY A 143 34.57 -12.31 4.86
N GLY A 144 34.84 -11.76 6.05
CA GLY A 144 35.94 -12.23 6.90
C GLY A 144 35.75 -13.68 7.37
N ALA A 145 34.53 -14.08 7.73
CA ALA A 145 34.24 -15.45 8.14
C ALA A 145 34.49 -16.46 7.01
N MET A 146 34.09 -16.13 5.77
CA MET A 146 34.31 -16.98 4.60
C MET A 146 35.79 -17.10 4.26
N ALA A 147 36.56 -16.02 4.35
CA ALA A 147 38.01 -16.06 4.16
C ALA A 147 38.71 -16.94 5.21
N ILE A 148 38.26 -16.91 6.48
CA ILE A 148 38.79 -17.77 7.55
C ILE A 148 38.45 -19.24 7.27
N GLU A 149 37.20 -19.54 6.94
CA GLU A 149 36.75 -20.89 6.57
C GLU A 149 37.54 -21.43 5.37
N ASP A 150 37.82 -20.59 4.37
CA ASP A 150 38.65 -20.96 3.23
C ASP A 150 40.08 -21.28 3.63
N GLY A 151 40.71 -20.43 4.44
CA GLY A 151 42.07 -20.67 4.95
C GLY A 151 42.18 -21.98 5.71
N LEU A 152 41.21 -22.26 6.58
CA LEU A 152 41.11 -23.54 7.31
C LEU A 152 40.94 -24.72 6.36
N SER A 153 40.09 -24.58 5.35
CA SER A 153 39.81 -25.64 4.37
C SER A 153 41.05 -25.94 3.52
N VAL A 154 41.73 -24.92 3.01
CA VAL A 154 42.99 -25.07 2.28
C VAL A 154 44.04 -25.76 3.16
N GLY A 155 44.22 -25.31 4.40
CA GLY A 155 45.15 -25.93 5.34
C GLY A 155 44.82 -27.38 5.68
N THR A 156 43.53 -27.73 5.73
CA THR A 156 43.06 -29.11 5.95
C THR A 156 43.31 -30.00 4.74
N MET A 157 43.09 -29.49 3.52
CA MET A 157 43.30 -30.24 2.29
C MET A 157 44.79 -30.39 1.93
N LEU A 158 45.65 -29.49 2.42
CA LEU A 158 47.11 -29.48 2.25
C LEU A 158 47.85 -29.73 3.59
N PRO A 159 47.74 -30.93 4.20
CA PRO A 159 48.45 -31.25 5.43
C PRO A 159 49.97 -31.30 5.24
N LEU A 160 50.72 -31.26 6.35
CA LEU A 160 52.18 -31.43 6.34
C LEU A 160 52.57 -32.76 5.67
N GLY A 161 53.53 -32.71 4.75
CA GLY A 161 53.96 -33.86 3.96
C GLY A 161 53.24 -34.04 2.62
N THR A 162 52.30 -33.17 2.26
CA THR A 162 51.68 -33.14 0.93
C THR A 162 52.74 -33.05 -0.17
N LEU A 163 52.72 -33.99 -1.11
CA LEU A 163 53.66 -34.00 -2.23
C LEU A 163 53.25 -32.95 -3.29
N PRO A 164 54.20 -32.34 -4.03
CA PRO A 164 53.89 -31.29 -5.00
C PRO A 164 52.89 -31.71 -6.09
N ASP A 165 52.91 -32.97 -6.53
CA ASP A 165 51.99 -33.54 -7.52
C ASP A 165 50.57 -33.79 -6.99
N GLU A 166 50.38 -33.84 -5.67
CA GLU A 166 49.05 -33.95 -5.04
C GLU A 166 48.34 -32.60 -4.87
N VAL A 167 49.05 -31.47 -5.01
CA VAL A 167 48.51 -30.14 -4.70
C VAL A 167 47.27 -29.82 -5.52
N GLU A 168 47.29 -30.10 -6.82
CA GLU A 168 46.18 -29.78 -7.71
C GLU A 168 44.91 -30.56 -7.36
N SER A 169 45.01 -31.87 -7.15
CA SER A 169 43.85 -32.70 -6.78
C SER A 169 43.29 -32.32 -5.40
N ARG A 170 44.16 -31.93 -4.45
CA ARG A 170 43.75 -31.43 -3.13
C ARG A 170 43.05 -30.08 -3.19
N LEU A 171 43.49 -29.16 -4.05
CA LEU A 171 42.81 -27.89 -4.26
C LEU A 171 41.43 -28.07 -4.92
N GLN A 172 41.25 -29.08 -5.77
CA GLN A 172 39.92 -29.43 -6.27
C GLN A 172 38.95 -29.85 -5.16
N LEU A 173 39.43 -30.55 -4.11
CA LEU A 173 38.62 -30.87 -2.93
C LEU A 173 38.24 -29.61 -2.14
N TYR A 174 39.15 -28.65 -2.01
CA TYR A 174 38.84 -27.33 -1.44
C TYR A 174 37.73 -26.64 -2.23
N ASN A 175 37.85 -26.56 -3.56
CA ASN A 175 36.82 -25.96 -4.41
C ASN A 175 35.47 -26.68 -4.23
N TYR A 176 35.45 -28.00 -4.32
CA TYR A 176 34.23 -28.79 -4.13
C TYR A 176 33.55 -28.52 -2.78
N ALA A 177 34.31 -28.49 -1.68
CA ALA A 177 33.77 -28.28 -0.35
C ALA A 177 33.29 -26.84 -0.08
N ARG A 178 33.89 -25.85 -0.74
CA ARG A 178 33.68 -24.43 -0.44
C ARG A 178 32.79 -23.69 -1.43
N TYR A 179 32.74 -24.14 -2.67
CA TYR A 179 32.08 -23.42 -3.76
C TYR A 179 30.61 -23.11 -3.44
N GLU A 180 29.80 -24.13 -3.17
CA GLU A 180 28.37 -23.94 -2.90
C GLU A 180 28.13 -23.02 -1.69
N ARG A 181 28.90 -23.21 -0.61
CA ARG A 181 28.76 -22.43 0.62
C ARG A 181 29.10 -20.95 0.43
N ALA A 182 30.17 -20.64 -0.30
CA ALA A 182 30.60 -19.28 -0.58
C ALA A 182 29.66 -18.61 -1.61
N SER A 183 29.33 -19.30 -2.70
CA SER A 183 28.41 -18.80 -3.73
C SER A 183 27.01 -18.53 -3.19
N ALA A 184 26.50 -19.35 -2.27
CA ALA A 184 25.22 -19.11 -1.62
C ALA A 184 25.24 -17.81 -0.79
N ILE A 185 26.34 -17.47 -0.13
CA ILE A 185 26.45 -16.20 0.60
C ILE A 185 26.61 -15.02 -0.36
N GLN A 186 27.27 -15.23 -1.50
CA GLN A 186 27.43 -14.21 -2.54
C GLN A 186 26.09 -13.85 -3.18
N ASP A 187 25.16 -14.80 -3.28
CA ASP A 187 23.80 -14.58 -3.79
C ASP A 187 22.91 -13.74 -2.85
N HIS A 188 23.31 -13.53 -1.59
CA HIS A 188 22.56 -12.71 -0.65
C HIS A 188 23.01 -11.24 -0.71
N ASP A 189 22.43 -10.48 -1.63
CA ASP A 189 22.73 -9.06 -1.82
C ASP A 189 22.05 -8.12 -0.79
N GLU A 190 22.38 -6.82 -0.87
CA GLU A 190 21.84 -5.75 0.01
C GLU A 190 20.31 -5.72 0.04
N TYR A 191 19.71 -5.89 -1.13
CA TYR A 191 18.30 -5.67 -1.37
C TYR A 191 17.49 -6.77 -0.72
N TYR A 192 17.98 -8.02 -0.80
CA TYR A 192 17.36 -9.15 -0.15
C TYR A 192 17.47 -9.06 1.39
N ALA A 193 18.62 -8.73 1.96
CA ALA A 193 18.78 -8.76 3.42
C ALA A 193 18.11 -7.57 4.12
N SER A 194 18.40 -6.33 3.72
CA SER A 194 17.98 -5.15 4.49
C SER A 194 16.49 -4.82 4.31
N ARG A 195 15.98 -4.90 3.08
CA ARG A 195 14.58 -4.57 2.78
C ARG A 195 13.63 -5.66 3.27
N LYS A 196 14.01 -6.94 3.14
CA LYS A 196 13.22 -8.06 3.67
C LYS A 196 13.20 -8.04 5.19
N ILE A 197 14.33 -7.84 5.87
CA ILE A 197 14.35 -7.76 7.34
C ILE A 197 13.50 -6.59 7.84
N LEU A 198 13.61 -5.41 7.21
CA LEU A 198 12.77 -4.27 7.56
C LEU A 198 11.29 -4.58 7.32
N ARG A 199 10.94 -5.19 6.17
CA ARG A 199 9.56 -5.58 5.87
C ARG A 199 9.04 -6.62 6.86
N ASP A 200 9.78 -7.69 7.12
CA ASP A 200 9.43 -8.73 8.11
C ASP A 200 9.26 -8.13 9.51
N HIS A 201 10.08 -7.14 9.88
CA HIS A 201 9.94 -6.41 11.13
C HIS A 201 8.67 -5.55 11.13
N LEU A 202 8.46 -4.73 10.10
CA LEU A 202 7.25 -3.92 9.97
C LEU A 202 6.01 -4.81 10.00
N ASP A 203 5.99 -5.92 9.27
CA ASP A 203 4.88 -6.88 9.21
C ASP A 203 4.52 -7.44 10.60
N LYS A 204 5.53 -7.71 11.45
CA LYS A 204 5.32 -8.14 12.85
C LYS A 204 4.78 -7.02 13.76
N HIS A 205 4.95 -5.76 13.37
CA HIS A 205 4.56 -4.58 14.14
C HIS A 205 3.45 -3.76 13.46
N LEU A 206 2.86 -4.27 12.37
CA LEU A 206 1.63 -3.73 11.79
C LEU A 206 0.54 -3.76 12.87
N GLY A 207 -0.33 -2.75 12.86
CA GLY A 207 -1.47 -2.70 13.77
C GLY A 207 -2.41 -3.90 13.64
N SER A 208 -3.44 -3.97 14.48
CA SER A 208 -4.41 -5.08 14.47
C SER A 208 -5.10 -5.19 13.10
N GLU A 209 -4.78 -6.26 12.36
CA GLU A 209 -5.38 -6.71 11.10
C GLU A 209 -5.12 -5.86 9.84
N PRO A 210 -3.92 -5.96 9.24
CA PRO A 210 -3.62 -5.32 7.97
C PRO A 210 -4.46 -5.90 6.82
N ARG A 211 -4.90 -5.03 5.90
CA ARG A 211 -5.71 -5.38 4.72
C ARG A 211 -4.81 -5.59 3.50
N TRP A 212 -4.43 -6.84 3.26
CA TRP A 212 -3.57 -7.20 2.13
C TRP A 212 -4.30 -7.12 0.80
N ARG A 213 -3.63 -6.55 -0.20
CA ARG A 213 -4.09 -6.45 -1.60
C ARG A 213 -2.90 -6.58 -2.54
N SER A 214 -3.15 -7.11 -3.73
CA SER A 214 -2.12 -7.18 -4.78
C SER A 214 -1.66 -5.78 -5.21
N PRO A 215 -0.36 -5.56 -5.53
CA PRO A 215 0.71 -6.56 -5.63
C PRO A 215 1.48 -6.76 -4.30
N LEU A 216 1.36 -7.96 -3.72
CA LEU A 216 1.88 -8.29 -2.38
C LEU A 216 3.40 -8.10 -2.23
N GLY A 217 4.17 -8.27 -3.32
CA GLY A 217 5.63 -8.08 -3.33
C GLY A 217 6.08 -6.65 -3.00
N PHE A 218 5.17 -5.67 -3.02
CA PHE A 218 5.46 -4.27 -2.69
C PHE A 218 5.11 -3.92 -1.24
N GLY A 219 4.54 -4.85 -0.46
CA GLY A 219 4.07 -4.60 0.91
C GLY A 219 2.60 -4.19 0.94
N LEU A 220 2.15 -3.60 2.04
CA LEU A 220 0.78 -3.09 2.15
C LEU A 220 0.52 -1.96 1.16
N LEU A 221 -0.63 -2.03 0.50
CA LEU A 221 -1.14 -0.91 -0.28
C LEU A 221 -1.95 0.04 0.61
N GLN A 222 -1.60 1.31 0.53
CA GLN A 222 -2.41 2.41 1.06
C GLN A 222 -3.78 2.45 0.38
N GLY A 223 -4.77 2.99 1.09
CA GLY A 223 -6.12 3.17 0.56
C GLY A 223 -7.04 3.79 1.61
N PRO A 224 -8.36 3.83 1.35
CA PRO A 224 -9.31 4.53 2.22
C PRO A 224 -9.33 4.07 3.69
N ARG A 225 -8.89 2.84 3.96
CA ARG A 225 -9.02 2.19 5.28
C ARG A 225 -7.70 2.00 6.02
N GLN A 226 -6.55 2.14 5.34
CA GLN A 226 -5.23 1.97 5.96
C GLN A 226 -4.13 2.74 5.20
N ASP A 227 -3.05 3.06 5.91
CA ASP A 227 -1.78 3.51 5.31
C ASP A 227 -0.76 2.38 5.09
N LEU A 228 0.45 2.73 4.68
CA LEU A 228 1.55 1.78 4.41
C LEU A 228 2.04 1.02 5.66
N LEU A 229 1.64 1.45 6.86
CA LEU A 229 1.95 0.81 8.14
C LEU A 229 0.71 0.11 8.74
N GLY A 230 -0.36 -0.04 7.96
CA GLY A 230 -1.61 -0.67 8.40
C GLY A 230 -2.42 0.18 9.37
N ARG A 231 -2.09 1.47 9.55
CA ARG A 231 -2.80 2.36 10.48
C ARG A 231 -4.07 2.88 9.83
N SER A 232 -5.16 2.96 10.58
CA SER A 232 -6.46 3.37 10.03
C SER A 232 -6.52 4.86 9.71
N HIS A 233 -7.17 5.21 8.59
CA HIS A 233 -7.51 6.60 8.23
C HIS A 233 -8.79 7.13 8.88
N ARG A 234 -9.45 6.35 9.75
CA ARG A 234 -10.78 6.67 10.31
C ARG A 234 -10.87 8.07 10.93
N GLU A 235 -9.84 8.50 11.66
CA GLU A 235 -9.81 9.83 12.28
C GLU A 235 -9.74 10.96 11.25
N SER A 236 -8.99 10.74 10.16
CA SER A 236 -8.84 11.73 9.09
C SER A 236 -10.11 11.93 8.26
N LEU A 237 -11.04 10.95 8.26
CA LEU A 237 -12.29 11.04 7.49
C LEU A 237 -13.15 12.24 7.89
N ARG A 238 -13.06 12.72 9.14
CA ARG A 238 -13.81 13.89 9.63
C ARG A 238 -13.27 15.23 9.09
N GLN A 239 -12.03 15.24 8.61
CA GLN A 239 -11.39 16.44 8.05
C GLN A 239 -11.65 16.58 6.54
N SER A 240 -12.11 15.52 5.90
CA SER A 240 -12.50 15.52 4.49
C SER A 240 -13.78 16.33 4.24
N THR A 241 -14.16 16.51 2.98
CA THR A 241 -15.41 17.17 2.60
C THR A 241 -16.15 16.36 1.57
N SER A 242 -17.48 16.45 1.59
CA SER A 242 -18.32 15.93 0.51
C SER A 242 -19.36 16.93 0.03
N LYS A 243 -19.73 16.79 -1.24
CA LYS A 243 -20.86 17.46 -1.86
C LYS A 243 -21.74 16.41 -2.52
N ASP A 244 -22.94 16.24 -2.00
CA ASP A 244 -23.85 15.18 -2.39
C ASP A 244 -25.07 15.82 -3.08
N ALA A 245 -25.20 15.66 -4.39
CA ALA A 245 -26.37 16.04 -5.17
C ALA A 245 -27.25 14.80 -5.39
N SER A 246 -28.49 14.84 -4.92
CA SER A 246 -29.39 13.68 -4.95
C SER A 246 -30.68 13.96 -5.73
N ILE A 247 -31.20 12.94 -6.41
CA ILE A 247 -32.54 12.90 -6.99
C ILE A 247 -33.21 11.62 -6.51
N ARG A 248 -34.25 11.77 -5.68
CA ARG A 248 -35.08 10.67 -5.21
C ARG A 248 -36.37 10.63 -6.00
N PHE A 249 -36.75 9.45 -6.49
CA PHE A 249 -37.91 9.28 -7.36
C PHE A 249 -38.65 7.97 -7.05
N THR A 250 -39.89 7.89 -7.52
CA THR A 250 -40.69 6.66 -7.50
C THR A 250 -40.60 5.93 -8.83
N THR A 251 -40.56 4.61 -8.79
CA THR A 251 -40.40 3.73 -9.96
C THR A 251 -41.05 2.36 -9.74
N SER A 252 -41.00 1.49 -10.75
CA SER A 252 -41.54 0.13 -10.75
C SER A 252 -40.75 -0.78 -9.82
N ALA A 253 -41.41 -1.29 -8.77
CA ALA A 253 -40.82 -2.32 -7.92
C ALA A 253 -40.53 -3.62 -8.71
N ALA A 254 -41.27 -3.90 -9.79
CA ALA A 254 -41.01 -5.08 -10.62
C ALA A 254 -39.69 -4.96 -11.39
N VAL A 255 -39.41 -3.80 -11.99
CA VAL A 255 -38.15 -3.57 -12.72
C VAL A 255 -36.97 -3.57 -11.76
N LEU A 256 -37.10 -2.94 -10.58
CA LEU A 256 -36.02 -2.93 -9.59
C LEU A 256 -35.67 -4.34 -9.06
N ARG A 257 -36.65 -5.27 -8.98
CA ARG A 257 -36.37 -6.66 -8.59
C ARG A 257 -35.47 -7.40 -9.57
N CYS A 258 -35.51 -7.04 -10.85
CA CYS A 258 -34.63 -7.63 -11.87
C CYS A 258 -33.15 -7.27 -11.66
N LEU A 259 -32.85 -6.28 -10.81
CA LEU A 259 -31.49 -5.87 -10.48
C LEU A 259 -30.94 -6.59 -9.24
N PHE A 260 -31.72 -7.46 -8.59
CA PHE A 260 -31.28 -8.21 -7.43
C PHE A 260 -30.43 -9.42 -7.82
N PRO A 261 -29.34 -9.74 -7.07
CA PRO A 261 -28.46 -10.86 -7.39
C PRO A 261 -29.11 -12.24 -7.21
N SER A 262 -30.10 -12.35 -6.33
CA SER A 262 -30.76 -13.61 -5.99
C SER A 262 -32.14 -13.38 -5.39
N ASP A 263 -32.92 -14.46 -5.28
CA ASP A 263 -34.27 -14.45 -4.70
C ASP A 263 -34.28 -14.21 -3.18
N CYS A 264 -33.11 -14.20 -2.52
CA CYS A 264 -32.98 -13.84 -1.11
C CYS A 264 -33.16 -12.34 -0.86
N TYR A 265 -33.13 -11.51 -1.92
CA TYR A 265 -33.41 -10.09 -1.85
C TYR A 265 -34.89 -9.83 -2.17
N SER A 266 -35.53 -9.03 -1.33
CA SER A 266 -36.94 -8.67 -1.50
C SER A 266 -37.20 -7.25 -1.03
N PHE A 267 -38.39 -6.72 -1.33
CA PHE A 267 -38.85 -5.49 -0.68
C PHE A 267 -39.58 -5.83 0.61
N LYS A 268 -39.40 -4.98 1.63
CA LYS A 268 -40.13 -5.07 2.90
C LYS A 268 -41.64 -5.08 2.73
N THR A 269 -42.15 -4.39 1.71
CA THR A 269 -43.57 -4.30 1.40
C THR A 269 -43.85 -4.78 -0.01
N ARG A 270 -45.00 -5.44 -0.22
CA ARG A 270 -45.43 -5.96 -1.54
C ARG A 270 -46.08 -4.88 -2.41
N ASN A 271 -45.46 -3.71 -2.48
CA ASN A 271 -45.94 -2.60 -3.30
C ASN A 271 -45.48 -2.74 -4.75
N THR A 272 -46.22 -2.13 -5.68
CA THR A 272 -45.85 -2.03 -7.10
C THR A 272 -44.96 -0.82 -7.39
N VAL A 273 -44.94 0.15 -6.48
CA VAL A 273 -44.14 1.38 -6.56
C VAL A 273 -43.11 1.38 -5.43
N GLN A 274 -41.87 1.74 -5.77
CA GLN A 274 -40.76 1.83 -4.80
C GLN A 274 -39.91 3.08 -5.01
N PHE A 275 -39.19 3.50 -3.97
CA PHE A 275 -38.24 4.61 -4.05
C PHE A 275 -36.87 4.14 -4.52
N ALA A 276 -36.28 4.94 -5.41
CA ALA A 276 -34.88 4.86 -5.76
C ALA A 276 -34.25 6.26 -5.68
N THR A 277 -32.93 6.31 -5.48
CA THR A 277 -32.17 7.57 -5.41
C THR A 277 -30.92 7.46 -6.27
N LEU A 278 -30.68 8.49 -7.09
CA LEU A 278 -29.39 8.75 -7.69
C LEU A 278 -28.65 9.78 -6.85
N THR A 279 -27.42 9.46 -6.44
CA THR A 279 -26.57 10.37 -5.68
C THR A 279 -25.26 10.59 -6.42
N LEU A 280 -25.09 11.79 -6.93
CA LEU A 280 -23.81 12.31 -7.42
C LEU A 280 -23.06 12.89 -6.23
N GLN A 281 -21.87 12.38 -5.96
CA GLN A 281 -21.06 12.81 -4.83
C GLN A 281 -19.68 13.24 -5.31
N THR A 282 -19.19 14.37 -4.80
CA THR A 282 -17.80 14.81 -4.93
C THR A 282 -17.16 14.77 -3.56
N LEU A 283 -16.05 14.04 -3.44
CA LEU A 283 -15.25 13.94 -2.24
C LEU A 283 -13.98 14.75 -2.41
N ASP A 284 -13.52 15.39 -1.34
CA ASP A 284 -12.32 16.22 -1.35
C ASP A 284 -11.62 16.19 0.01
N ARG A 285 -10.36 16.64 0.07
CA ARG A 285 -9.52 16.64 1.28
C ARG A 285 -9.38 15.23 1.89
N LEU A 286 -9.20 14.22 1.05
CA LEU A 286 -9.03 12.83 1.48
C LEU A 286 -7.55 12.58 1.83
N ALA A 287 -7.25 12.33 3.10
CA ALA A 287 -5.86 12.16 3.57
C ALA A 287 -5.14 11.00 2.86
N TRP A 288 -5.83 9.90 2.59
CA TRP A 288 -5.29 8.73 1.88
C TRP A 288 -5.02 8.98 0.38
N LEU A 289 -5.50 10.10 -0.17
CA LEU A 289 -5.16 10.61 -1.50
C LEU A 289 -4.27 11.86 -1.42
N GLY A 290 -3.55 12.07 -0.32
CA GLY A 290 -2.68 13.23 -0.14
C GLY A 290 -3.44 14.57 -0.13
N GLY A 291 -4.70 14.56 0.28
CA GLY A 291 -5.58 15.75 0.28
C GLY A 291 -6.40 15.93 -0.99
N GLY A 292 -6.27 15.05 -1.98
CA GLY A 292 -7.06 15.07 -3.21
C GLY A 292 -8.52 14.58 -3.02
N GLY A 293 -9.20 14.43 -4.15
CA GLY A 293 -10.63 14.14 -4.23
C GLY A 293 -11.00 13.35 -5.49
N TYR A 294 -12.24 12.86 -5.53
CA TYR A 294 -12.82 12.18 -6.70
C TYR A 294 -14.35 12.31 -6.68
N SER A 295 -14.99 11.93 -7.78
CA SER A 295 -16.44 11.97 -7.92
C SER A 295 -17.03 10.59 -8.20
N LEU A 296 -18.26 10.38 -7.77
CA LEU A 296 -19.00 9.16 -7.98
C LEU A 296 -20.49 9.43 -8.24
N LEU A 297 -21.15 8.51 -8.94
CA LEU A 297 -22.60 8.42 -9.08
C LEU A 297 -23.06 7.06 -8.56
N ALA A 298 -23.90 7.06 -7.53
CA ALA A 298 -24.46 5.84 -6.96
C ALA A 298 -25.95 5.73 -7.24
N PHE A 299 -26.39 4.53 -7.62
CA PHE A 299 -27.82 4.19 -7.69
C PHE A 299 -28.21 3.38 -6.45
N TYR A 300 -29.20 3.87 -5.70
CA TYR A 300 -29.70 3.23 -4.49
C TYR A 300 -31.16 2.83 -4.63
N ILE A 301 -31.45 1.59 -4.26
CA ILE A 301 -32.80 1.02 -4.17
C ILE A 301 -33.17 0.94 -2.68
N HIS A 302 -34.24 1.61 -2.26
CA HIS A 302 -34.60 1.71 -0.84
C HIS A 302 -35.52 0.57 -0.37
N GLY A 303 -35.57 0.34 0.94
CA GLY A 303 -36.52 -0.59 1.57
C GLY A 303 -36.32 -2.06 1.18
N VAL A 304 -35.06 -2.44 0.94
CA VAL A 304 -34.67 -3.80 0.57
C VAL A 304 -34.42 -4.62 1.83
N CYS A 305 -34.83 -5.88 1.79
CA CYS A 305 -34.55 -6.88 2.79
C CYS A 305 -33.74 -8.01 2.15
N TYR A 306 -32.70 -8.47 2.85
CA TYR A 306 -31.99 -9.71 2.57
C TYR A 306 -32.37 -10.76 3.61
N GLN A 307 -32.73 -11.96 3.15
CA GLN A 307 -32.97 -13.12 4.01
C GLN A 307 -31.72 -13.97 4.11
N GLN A 308 -31.17 -14.10 5.32
CA GLN A 308 -30.05 -14.99 5.64
C GLN A 308 -30.47 -16.46 5.66
N GLU A 309 -29.51 -17.38 5.62
CA GLU A 309 -29.76 -18.83 5.67
C GLU A 309 -30.55 -19.26 6.92
N ASP A 310 -30.33 -18.59 8.06
CA ASP A 310 -31.04 -18.83 9.32
C ASP A 310 -32.47 -18.24 9.36
N GLY A 311 -32.91 -17.60 8.27
CA GLY A 311 -34.21 -16.94 8.15
C GLY A 311 -34.25 -15.51 8.69
N LYS A 312 -33.15 -14.99 9.25
CA LYS A 312 -33.08 -13.61 9.73
C LYS A 312 -33.14 -12.62 8.57
N LEU A 313 -33.93 -11.56 8.75
CA LEU A 313 -34.06 -10.48 7.79
C LEU A 313 -33.14 -9.32 8.15
N VAL A 314 -32.37 -8.85 7.17
CA VAL A 314 -31.53 -7.67 7.25
C VAL A 314 -32.09 -6.61 6.31
N GLU A 315 -32.43 -5.44 6.85
CA GLU A 315 -32.99 -4.33 6.09
C GLU A 315 -31.92 -3.29 5.76
N GLY A 316 -32.02 -2.70 4.57
CA GLY A 316 -31.17 -1.59 4.15
C GLY A 316 -31.55 -1.06 2.77
N LYS A 317 -30.75 -0.13 2.27
CA LYS A 317 -30.76 0.25 0.85
C LYS A 317 -29.78 -0.64 0.09
N TYR A 318 -30.13 -1.06 -1.11
CA TYR A 318 -29.27 -1.85 -1.99
C TYR A 318 -28.61 -0.97 -3.05
N CYS A 319 -27.32 -1.19 -3.32
CA CYS A 319 -26.60 -0.54 -4.41
C CYS A 319 -26.22 -1.57 -5.48
N PRO A 320 -26.96 -1.63 -6.61
CA PRO A 320 -26.63 -2.52 -7.72
C PRO A 320 -25.43 -2.03 -8.55
N VAL A 321 -25.18 -0.71 -8.58
CA VAL A 321 -24.05 -0.13 -9.32
C VAL A 321 -23.63 1.22 -8.73
N MET A 322 -22.32 1.43 -8.72
CA MET A 322 -21.70 2.71 -8.38
C MET A 322 -20.65 3.04 -9.45
N VAL A 323 -20.69 4.25 -9.98
CA VAL A 323 -19.77 4.74 -11.00
C VAL A 323 -18.79 5.69 -10.34
N GLU A 324 -17.49 5.53 -10.55
CA GLU A 324 -16.47 6.46 -10.04
C GLU A 324 -15.51 6.86 -11.16
N ASN A 325 -14.87 8.03 -11.01
CA ASN A 325 -13.90 8.55 -11.97
C ASN A 325 -12.43 8.34 -11.55
N LEU A 326 -12.18 7.46 -10.57
CA LEU A 326 -10.84 7.13 -10.09
C LEU A 326 -10.73 5.63 -9.78
N ALA A 327 -9.64 4.99 -10.21
CA ALA A 327 -9.46 3.55 -10.06
C ALA A 327 -9.20 3.09 -8.61
N ASP A 328 -8.48 3.88 -7.83
CA ASP A 328 -8.09 3.57 -6.45
C ASP A 328 -9.30 3.24 -5.53
N PRO A 329 -10.37 4.07 -5.47
CA PRO A 329 -11.56 3.74 -4.69
C PRO A 329 -12.39 2.61 -5.33
N ILE A 330 -12.30 2.38 -6.64
CA ILE A 330 -12.99 1.29 -7.34
C ILE A 330 -12.43 -0.06 -6.89
N ILE A 331 -11.12 -0.25 -7.04
CA ILE A 331 -10.42 -1.50 -6.72
C ILE A 331 -10.71 -1.87 -5.26
N THR A 332 -10.41 -0.94 -4.35
CA THR A 332 -10.53 -1.20 -2.92
C THR A 332 -11.99 -1.41 -2.49
N GLY A 333 -12.95 -0.68 -3.08
CA GLY A 333 -14.37 -0.83 -2.77
C GLY A 333 -14.95 -2.16 -3.24
N ARG A 334 -14.48 -2.68 -4.38
CA ARG A 334 -14.89 -4.01 -4.88
C ARG A 334 -14.29 -5.13 -4.03
N GLU A 335 -12.98 -5.09 -3.81
CA GLU A 335 -12.25 -6.16 -3.14
C GLU A 335 -12.55 -6.24 -1.64
N GLU A 336 -12.63 -5.10 -0.96
CA GLU A 336 -12.78 -5.07 0.50
C GLU A 336 -14.25 -5.01 0.94
N LEU A 337 -15.12 -4.34 0.16
CA LEU A 337 -16.50 -4.05 0.56
C LEU A 337 -17.56 -4.74 -0.29
N GLY A 338 -17.22 -5.24 -1.48
CA GLY A 338 -18.21 -5.81 -2.41
C GLY A 338 -19.10 -4.78 -3.08
N ILE A 339 -18.75 -3.49 -3.07
CA ILE A 339 -19.52 -2.46 -3.76
C ILE A 339 -19.32 -2.66 -5.28
N PRO A 340 -20.38 -2.76 -6.09
CA PRO A 340 -20.29 -3.02 -7.53
C PRO A 340 -19.86 -1.76 -8.29
N LYS A 341 -18.58 -1.40 -8.13
CA LYS A 341 -18.01 -0.18 -8.70
C LYS A 341 -17.55 -0.40 -10.15
N VAL A 342 -17.77 0.61 -10.99
CA VAL A 342 -17.28 0.67 -12.38
C VAL A 342 -16.72 2.07 -12.68
N PHE A 343 -15.88 2.15 -13.72
CA PHE A 343 -15.24 3.40 -14.11
C PHE A 343 -16.05 4.15 -15.16
N SER A 344 -16.19 5.47 -15.01
CA SER A 344 -16.54 6.41 -16.09
C SER A 344 -16.01 7.80 -15.77
N ASP A 345 -15.79 8.60 -16.81
CA ASP A 345 -15.55 10.02 -16.66
C ASP A 345 -16.82 10.69 -16.11
N ILE A 346 -16.65 11.57 -15.13
CA ILE A 346 -17.75 12.34 -14.52
C ILE A 346 -17.37 13.81 -14.59
N ASP A 347 -18.07 14.57 -15.46
CA ASP A 347 -17.91 16.02 -15.59
C ASP A 347 -19.05 16.72 -14.84
N ILE A 348 -18.70 17.57 -13.87
CA ILE A 348 -19.66 18.28 -13.01
C ILE A 348 -19.51 19.78 -13.24
N ARG A 349 -20.56 20.42 -13.74
CA ARG A 349 -20.58 21.87 -14.02
C ARG A 349 -21.64 22.55 -13.19
N ARG A 350 -21.23 23.60 -12.48
CA ARG A 350 -22.14 24.49 -11.75
C ARG A 350 -22.21 25.84 -12.43
N SER A 351 -23.42 26.34 -12.66
CA SER A 351 -23.68 27.66 -13.24
C SER A 351 -24.84 28.32 -12.49
N GLY A 352 -24.54 29.36 -11.71
CA GLY A 352 -25.51 30.04 -10.87
C GLY A 352 -26.25 29.07 -9.93
N THR A 353 -27.58 28.99 -10.10
CA THR A 353 -28.49 28.11 -9.35
C THR A 353 -28.71 26.75 -10.02
N SER A 354 -27.84 26.36 -10.96
CA SER A 354 -27.94 25.07 -11.66
C SER A 354 -26.67 24.25 -11.50
N LEU A 355 -26.85 22.93 -11.40
CA LEU A 355 -25.80 21.91 -11.38
C LEU A 355 -26.12 20.91 -12.47
N ARG A 356 -25.13 20.59 -13.31
CA ARG A 356 -25.22 19.54 -14.33
C ARG A 356 -24.08 18.56 -14.14
N ALA A 357 -24.37 17.28 -14.35
CA ALA A 357 -23.35 16.24 -14.42
C ALA A 357 -23.52 15.40 -15.67
N THR A 358 -22.41 15.04 -16.29
CA THR A 358 -22.34 14.15 -17.45
C THR A 358 -21.46 12.97 -17.09
N VAL A 359 -21.96 11.75 -17.33
CA VAL A 359 -21.20 10.52 -17.15
C VAL A 359 -20.92 9.92 -18.52
N ALA A 360 -19.64 9.71 -18.81
CA ALA A 360 -19.19 9.26 -20.12
C ALA A 360 -18.13 8.16 -20.01
N TRP A 361 -18.07 7.30 -21.01
CA TRP A 361 -17.01 6.32 -21.14
C TRP A 361 -16.35 6.47 -22.50
N ARG A 362 -15.06 6.82 -22.51
CA ARG A 362 -14.26 7.05 -23.73
C ARG A 362 -14.95 8.01 -24.72
N GLY A 363 -15.52 9.11 -24.19
CA GLY A 363 -16.21 10.14 -24.97
C GLY A 363 -17.68 9.84 -25.30
N THR A 364 -18.20 8.65 -24.98
CA THR A 364 -19.62 8.34 -25.14
C THR A 364 -20.37 8.68 -23.86
N THR A 365 -21.18 9.73 -23.88
CA THR A 365 -22.10 10.05 -22.78
C THR A 365 -23.19 9.00 -22.68
N TRP A 366 -23.41 8.48 -21.47
CA TRP A 366 -24.43 7.47 -21.21
C TRP A 366 -25.32 7.79 -19.99
N ALA A 367 -24.97 8.83 -19.22
CA ALA A 367 -25.90 9.42 -18.25
C ALA A 367 -25.75 10.93 -18.15
N GLU A 368 -26.86 11.63 -17.95
CA GLU A 368 -26.89 13.07 -17.67
C GLU A 368 -27.80 13.34 -16.49
N LEU A 369 -27.38 14.23 -15.58
CA LEU A 369 -28.16 14.67 -14.42
C LEU A 369 -28.17 16.19 -14.36
N HIS A 370 -29.30 16.76 -13.97
CA HIS A 370 -29.49 18.20 -13.91
C HIS A 370 -30.38 18.61 -12.75
N TRP A 371 -29.90 19.58 -11.98
CA TRP A 371 -30.63 20.29 -10.94
C TRP A 371 -30.67 21.75 -11.34
N SER A 372 -31.85 22.34 -11.42
CA SER A 372 -32.01 23.77 -11.75
C SER A 372 -32.84 24.49 -10.70
N LYS A 373 -32.65 25.81 -10.59
CA LYS A 373 -33.30 26.64 -9.56
C LYS A 373 -33.02 26.15 -8.13
N LEU A 374 -31.77 25.76 -7.85
CA LEU A 374 -31.31 25.49 -6.50
C LEU A 374 -31.57 26.71 -5.61
N SER A 375 -32.14 26.46 -4.43
CA SER A 375 -32.35 27.48 -3.40
C SER A 375 -31.03 28.09 -2.95
N ALA A 376 -31.11 29.22 -2.22
CA ALA A 376 -29.95 29.70 -1.49
C ALA A 376 -29.45 28.61 -0.51
N PRO A 377 -28.13 28.54 -0.24
CA PRO A 377 -27.60 27.60 0.74
C PRO A 377 -28.13 27.93 2.13
N GLU A 378 -28.79 26.97 2.75
CA GLU A 378 -29.26 27.06 4.13
C GLU A 378 -28.35 26.24 5.04
N THR A 379 -27.97 26.81 6.17
CA THR A 379 -27.27 26.09 7.23
C THR A 379 -28.33 25.37 8.08
N PRO A 380 -28.28 24.03 8.22
CA PRO A 380 -29.23 23.34 9.08
C PRO A 380 -29.11 23.85 10.53
N GLY A 381 -30.24 24.14 11.18
CA GLY A 381 -30.27 24.48 12.60
C GLY A 381 -29.82 23.32 13.50
N PRO A 382 -29.62 23.53 14.82
CA PRO A 382 -29.10 22.54 15.77
C PRO A 382 -30.03 21.33 16.05
N SER A 383 -31.09 21.13 15.27
CA SER A 383 -32.02 19.99 15.45
C SER A 383 -31.41 18.69 14.95
N PRO A 384 -31.47 17.59 15.72
CA PRO A 384 -30.94 16.29 15.33
C PRO A 384 -31.91 15.48 14.46
N THR A 385 -33.04 16.03 13.98
CA THR A 385 -33.94 15.28 13.09
C THR A 385 -33.22 14.99 11.76
N PRO A 386 -32.87 13.72 11.48
CA PRO A 386 -32.30 13.38 10.19
C PRO A 386 -33.39 13.61 9.14
N PHE A 387 -33.10 14.39 8.10
CA PHE A 387 -34.02 14.58 6.96
C PHE A 387 -34.34 13.26 6.24
N THR A 388 -33.53 12.22 6.49
CA THR A 388 -33.74 10.82 6.14
C THR A 388 -33.10 9.97 7.23
N ILE A 389 -33.81 8.96 7.73
CA ILE A 389 -33.25 7.95 8.64
C ILE A 389 -32.06 7.30 7.92
N PRO A 390 -30.87 7.24 8.53
CA PRO A 390 -29.73 6.54 7.95
C PRO A 390 -30.11 5.08 7.65
N GLU A 391 -30.01 4.68 6.39
CA GLU A 391 -30.21 3.30 5.95
C GLU A 391 -28.85 2.64 5.74
N ASP A 392 -28.65 1.48 6.36
CA ASP A 392 -27.48 0.64 6.10
C ASP A 392 -27.41 0.22 4.64
N LEU A 393 -26.20 0.01 4.15
CA LEU A 393 -25.95 -0.29 2.75
C LEU A 393 -25.76 -1.80 2.56
N LEU A 394 -26.64 -2.39 1.77
CA LEU A 394 -26.53 -3.75 1.24
C LEU A 394 -25.82 -3.71 -0.10
N VAL A 395 -24.80 -4.55 -0.25
CA VAL A 395 -24.13 -4.85 -1.52
C VAL A 395 -23.88 -6.35 -1.64
N HIS A 396 -23.34 -6.79 -2.77
CA HIS A 396 -23.12 -8.20 -3.05
C HIS A 396 -21.72 -8.41 -3.61
N LYS A 397 -20.88 -9.12 -2.86
CA LYS A 397 -19.48 -9.37 -3.23
C LYS A 397 -19.39 -10.63 -4.08
N TYR A 398 -18.91 -10.46 -5.31
CA TYR A 398 -18.64 -11.56 -6.23
C TYR A 398 -17.22 -11.47 -6.78
N ILE A 399 -16.42 -12.52 -6.58
CA ILE A 399 -15.06 -12.68 -7.13
C ILE A 399 -15.02 -14.02 -7.88
N PRO A 400 -14.83 -14.02 -9.21
CA PRO A 400 -14.82 -15.25 -9.99
C PRO A 400 -13.58 -16.10 -9.69
N SER A 401 -13.74 -17.41 -9.72
CA SER A 401 -12.64 -18.36 -9.54
C SER A 401 -11.78 -18.44 -10.80
N SER A 402 -10.46 -18.54 -10.61
CA SER A 402 -9.51 -18.68 -11.72
C SER A 402 -9.60 -20.07 -12.36
N GLY A 403 -9.90 -20.12 -13.66
CA GLY A 403 -9.94 -21.37 -14.43
C GLY A 403 -11.17 -22.26 -14.22
N LYS A 404 -12.17 -21.81 -13.43
CA LYS A 404 -13.42 -22.53 -13.19
C LYS A 404 -14.62 -21.66 -13.56
N SER A 405 -15.12 -21.83 -14.79
CA SER A 405 -16.29 -21.09 -15.27
C SER A 405 -17.51 -21.32 -14.37
N GLY A 406 -18.20 -20.24 -13.99
CA GLY A 406 -19.41 -20.29 -13.16
C GLY A 406 -19.17 -20.53 -11.67
N VAL A 407 -17.92 -20.65 -11.22
CA VAL A 407 -17.56 -20.82 -9.80
C VAL A 407 -16.95 -19.52 -9.28
N ALA A 408 -17.32 -19.13 -8.08
CA ALA A 408 -16.78 -17.95 -7.41
C ALA A 408 -15.83 -18.35 -6.26
N ASP A 409 -14.74 -17.58 -6.08
CA ASP A 409 -13.89 -17.66 -4.88
C ASP A 409 -14.52 -16.86 -3.71
N ALA A 410 -15.40 -15.90 -4.02
CA ALA A 410 -16.24 -15.20 -3.06
C ALA A 410 -17.60 -14.88 -3.71
N ASP A 411 -18.68 -15.25 -3.05
CA ASP A 411 -20.06 -14.98 -3.46
C ASP A 411 -20.91 -14.86 -2.19
N TYR A 412 -21.17 -13.62 -1.74
CA TYR A 412 -21.96 -13.36 -0.55
C TYR A 412 -22.44 -11.90 -0.44
N PRO A 413 -23.60 -11.65 0.19
CA PRO A 413 -24.02 -10.31 0.57
C PRO A 413 -23.10 -9.68 1.61
N VAL A 414 -22.98 -8.35 1.54
CA VAL A 414 -22.26 -7.56 2.52
C VAL A 414 -23.16 -6.45 3.04
N LEU A 415 -23.21 -6.31 4.36
CA LEU A 415 -23.86 -5.21 5.06
C LEU A 415 -22.80 -4.22 5.53
N ILE A 416 -22.95 -2.96 5.13
CA ILE A 416 -22.09 -1.85 5.56
C ILE A 416 -22.94 -0.92 6.44
N ARG A 417 -22.58 -0.83 7.72
CA ARG A 417 -23.32 -0.01 8.69
C ARG A 417 -23.05 1.46 8.44
N THR A 418 -24.11 2.25 8.38
CA THR A 418 -23.98 3.70 8.24
C THR A 418 -23.70 4.35 9.58
N LYS A 419 -22.69 5.22 9.60
CA LYS A 419 -22.25 5.98 10.77
C LYS A 419 -22.50 7.47 10.55
N PRO A 420 -23.73 7.96 10.76
CA PRO A 420 -24.10 9.35 10.46
C PRO A 420 -23.23 10.37 11.20
N GLU A 421 -22.66 10.01 12.36
CA GLU A 421 -21.75 10.84 13.15
C GLU A 421 -20.38 11.07 12.49
N SER A 422 -20.07 10.41 11.37
CA SER A 422 -18.81 10.60 10.64
C SER A 422 -18.79 11.87 9.78
N SER A 423 -19.94 12.52 9.59
CA SER A 423 -20.06 13.74 8.79
C SER A 423 -21.06 14.72 9.38
N ARG A 424 -20.85 16.02 9.11
CA ARG A 424 -21.69 17.13 9.54
C ARG A 424 -22.14 17.91 8.31
N ILE A 425 -23.44 18.15 8.19
CA ILE A 425 -23.98 18.99 7.12
C ILE A 425 -23.57 20.46 7.38
N VAL A 426 -22.96 21.07 6.36
CA VAL A 426 -22.54 22.47 6.36
C VAL A 426 -23.58 23.35 5.69
N SER A 427 -24.06 22.91 4.53
CA SER A 427 -25.05 23.65 3.76
C SER A 427 -25.98 22.70 3.01
N ARG A 428 -27.20 23.16 2.75
CA ARG A 428 -28.20 22.44 1.97
C ARG A 428 -28.89 23.39 1.00
N GLN A 429 -29.09 22.92 -0.22
CA GLN A 429 -29.82 23.61 -1.27
C GLN A 429 -30.89 22.67 -1.79
N GLU A 430 -32.15 23.10 -1.77
CA GLU A 430 -33.26 22.33 -2.33
C GLU A 430 -33.44 22.65 -3.81
N CYS A 431 -33.80 21.63 -4.58
CA CYS A 431 -34.21 21.76 -5.97
C CYS A 431 -35.69 21.35 -6.05
N PRO A 432 -36.57 22.20 -6.59
CA PRO A 432 -37.95 21.80 -6.85
C PRO A 432 -37.97 20.50 -7.69
N PRO A 433 -38.78 19.48 -7.32
CA PRO A 433 -38.76 18.19 -8.01
C PRO A 433 -38.95 18.28 -9.53
N GLU A 434 -39.78 19.19 -10.00
CA GLU A 434 -40.04 19.45 -11.43
C GLU A 434 -38.91 20.20 -12.15
N LYS A 435 -37.85 20.55 -11.42
CA LYS A 435 -36.63 21.23 -11.91
C LYS A 435 -35.39 20.37 -11.81
N ALA A 436 -35.54 19.14 -11.30
CA ALA A 436 -34.55 18.09 -11.39
C ALA A 436 -34.88 17.15 -12.56
N SER A 437 -33.87 16.59 -13.19
CA SER A 437 -34.02 15.61 -14.27
C SER A 437 -32.77 14.76 -14.40
N PHE A 438 -32.93 13.55 -14.91
CA PHE A 438 -31.82 12.69 -15.30
C PHE A 438 -32.24 11.82 -16.49
N SER A 439 -31.25 11.29 -17.21
CA SER A 439 -31.46 10.31 -18.26
C SER A 439 -30.28 9.34 -18.33
N PHE A 440 -30.58 8.12 -18.76
CA PHE A 440 -29.61 7.09 -19.13
C PHE A 440 -29.81 6.75 -20.61
N VAL A 441 -28.72 6.46 -21.31
CA VAL A 441 -28.74 6.14 -22.73
C VAL A 441 -28.06 4.80 -22.96
N ASP A 442 -28.81 3.84 -23.51
CA ASP A 442 -28.20 2.67 -24.12
C ASP A 442 -27.54 3.07 -25.45
N ALA A 443 -26.22 3.24 -25.41
CA ALA A 443 -25.41 3.51 -26.60
C ALA A 443 -24.90 2.23 -27.29
N GLY A 444 -25.32 1.05 -26.81
CA GLY A 444 -24.98 -0.26 -27.34
C GLY A 444 -23.55 -0.71 -27.09
N VAL A 445 -23.30 -2.01 -27.33
CA VAL A 445 -22.02 -2.70 -27.07
C VAL A 445 -20.84 -2.06 -27.83
N LYS A 446 -21.07 -1.42 -28.99
CA LYS A 446 -20.00 -0.76 -29.74
C LYS A 446 -19.46 0.48 -29.05
N ALA A 447 -20.34 1.29 -28.45
CA ALA A 447 -19.95 2.52 -27.77
C ALA A 447 -19.61 2.28 -26.30
N LEU A 448 -20.25 1.29 -25.66
CA LEU A 448 -20.11 0.93 -24.26
C LEU A 448 -19.80 -0.58 -24.07
N PRO A 449 -18.70 -1.13 -24.61
CA PRO A 449 -18.42 -2.58 -24.61
C PRO A 449 -18.37 -3.23 -23.22
N THR A 450 -18.08 -2.47 -22.16
CA THR A 450 -18.03 -3.00 -20.78
C THR A 450 -19.15 -2.45 -19.89
N LEU A 451 -20.04 -1.62 -20.44
CA LEU A 451 -21.07 -0.89 -19.68
C LEU A 451 -22.45 -0.93 -20.34
N SER A 452 -22.61 -1.49 -21.54
CA SER A 452 -23.86 -1.43 -22.30
C SER A 452 -25.02 -2.06 -21.53
N ASN A 453 -24.79 -3.22 -20.91
CA ASN A 453 -25.79 -3.89 -20.08
C ASN A 453 -26.17 -3.09 -18.84
N ILE A 454 -25.24 -2.33 -18.26
CA ILE A 454 -25.52 -1.44 -17.12
C ILE A 454 -26.35 -0.24 -17.59
N ALA A 455 -25.94 0.40 -18.70
CA ALA A 455 -26.63 1.55 -19.25
C ALA A 455 -28.06 1.20 -19.73
N GLU A 456 -28.21 0.06 -20.40
CA GLU A 456 -29.49 -0.52 -20.82
C GLU A 456 -30.41 -0.77 -19.62
N ALA A 457 -29.94 -1.53 -18.62
CA ALA A 457 -30.74 -1.84 -17.43
C ALA A 457 -31.18 -0.59 -16.65
N LEU A 458 -30.36 0.45 -16.60
CA LEU A 458 -30.71 1.73 -15.97
C LEU A 458 -31.69 2.56 -16.83
N ALA A 459 -31.57 2.51 -18.16
CA ALA A 459 -32.48 3.18 -19.08
C ALA A 459 -33.88 2.55 -19.08
N GLU A 460 -34.00 1.26 -18.77
CA GLU A 460 -35.28 0.56 -18.62
C GLU A 460 -36.07 0.94 -17.37
N VAL A 461 -35.45 1.59 -16.37
CA VAL A 461 -36.11 1.97 -15.10
C VAL A 461 -37.10 3.11 -15.34
N PRO A 462 -38.44 2.87 -15.26
CA PRO A 462 -39.41 3.92 -15.55
C PRO A 462 -39.47 4.92 -14.39
N VAL A 463 -39.38 6.21 -14.68
CA VAL A 463 -39.53 7.26 -13.65
C VAL A 463 -40.98 7.69 -13.57
N TYR A 464 -41.67 7.38 -12.46
CA TYR A 464 -43.06 7.79 -12.27
C TYR A 464 -43.17 9.23 -11.78
N SER A 465 -42.38 9.58 -10.76
CA SER A 465 -42.28 10.95 -10.27
C SER A 465 -40.98 11.19 -9.52
N ILE A 466 -40.38 12.37 -9.71
CA ILE A 466 -39.32 12.87 -8.83
C ILE A 466 -39.99 13.39 -7.56
N VAL A 467 -39.50 12.97 -6.41
CA VAL A 467 -40.10 13.22 -5.09
C VAL A 467 -39.33 14.32 -4.37
N SER A 468 -38.00 14.29 -4.46
CA SER A 468 -37.13 15.32 -3.91
C SER A 468 -35.81 15.36 -4.65
N ALA A 469 -35.20 16.54 -4.67
CA ALA A 469 -33.87 16.73 -5.23
C ALA A 469 -33.14 17.82 -4.44
N SER A 470 -31.87 17.61 -4.12
CA SER A 470 -31.11 18.55 -3.29
C SER A 470 -29.61 18.45 -3.53
N VAL A 471 -28.87 19.47 -3.09
CA VAL A 471 -27.41 19.48 -3.00
C VAL A 471 -27.04 19.74 -1.54
N VAL A 472 -26.28 18.83 -0.94
CA VAL A 472 -25.87 18.88 0.47
C VAL A 472 -24.35 18.91 0.54
N GLU A 473 -23.79 19.91 1.20
CA GLU A 473 -22.36 19.99 1.50
C GLU A 473 -22.11 19.51 2.93
N LYS A 474 -21.05 18.72 3.10
CA LYS A 474 -20.69 18.10 4.38
C LYS A 474 -19.22 18.29 4.67
N GLU A 475 -18.91 18.48 5.94
CA GLU A 475 -17.60 18.20 6.52
C GLU A 475 -17.60 16.76 7.01
N GLY A 476 -16.55 16.03 6.66
CA GLY A 476 -16.44 14.60 6.86
C GLY A 476 -17.07 13.76 5.74
N VAL A 477 -16.64 12.51 5.66
CA VAL A 477 -17.16 11.50 4.71
C VAL A 477 -17.63 10.24 5.46
N SER A 478 -18.36 9.36 4.79
CA SER A 478 -18.87 8.13 5.39
C SER A 478 -17.76 7.19 5.85
N ASP A 479 -17.86 6.71 7.09
CA ASP A 479 -16.99 5.68 7.64
C ASP A 479 -17.54 4.29 7.30
N PHE A 480 -16.89 3.59 6.37
CA PHE A 480 -17.21 2.21 5.97
C PHE A 480 -16.32 1.17 6.66
N SER A 481 -15.90 1.40 7.91
CA SER A 481 -15.12 0.41 8.66
C SER A 481 -15.95 -0.73 9.24
N ASP A 482 -17.26 -0.54 9.41
CA ASP A 482 -18.18 -1.53 9.99
C ASP A 482 -18.88 -2.30 8.87
N VAL A 483 -18.31 -3.45 8.54
CA VAL A 483 -18.62 -4.25 7.37
C VAL A 483 -18.79 -5.70 7.83
N THR A 484 -19.93 -6.29 7.50
CA THR A 484 -20.25 -7.67 7.88
C THR A 484 -20.64 -8.45 6.63
N ALA A 485 -19.98 -9.59 6.40
CA ALA A 485 -20.48 -10.57 5.44
C ALA A 485 -21.73 -11.23 6.01
N LEU A 486 -22.83 -11.21 5.25
CA LEU A 486 -24.04 -11.92 5.62
C LEU A 486 -23.91 -13.34 5.08
N ARG A 487 -23.96 -14.31 5.98
CA ARG A 487 -24.09 -15.73 5.67
C ARG A 487 -25.48 -16.16 6.12
#